data_AF-A0AAJ3FVN5-F1
#
_entry.id   AF-A0AAJ3FVN5-F1
#
_cell.length_a   1.000
_cell.length_b   1.000
_cell.length_c   1.000
_cell.angle_alpha   90.00
_cell.angle_beta   90.00
_cell.angle_gamma   90.00
#
_symmetry.space_group_name_H-M   'P 1'
#
loop_
_entity.id
_entity.type
_entity.pdbx_description
1 polymer ?
#
loop_
_entity_poly.entity_id
_entity_poly.type
_entity_poly.pdbx_seq_one_letter_code
_entity_poly.pdbx_strand_id
1 'polypeptide(L)'
;MVNVVEIVLELEGSGFINSGQVTRARVVRSFPDGVLTCQVDDGINGVNEPEGDFETIEMARNAIIEYWDRCNTALHKKYWRPKINI
;
A
#
# COMPACT_ATOMS: atom_id res chain seq x y z
N MET A 1 17.55 1.01 -22.48
CA MET A 1 18.16 0.81 -21.16
C MET A 1 17.18 -0.02 -20.35
N VAL A 2 17.60 -1.15 -19.78
CA VAL A 2 16.71 -2.04 -19.00
C VAL A 2 16.91 -1.70 -17.53
N ASN A 3 15.83 -1.33 -16.83
CA ASN A 3 15.87 -1.17 -15.39
C ASN A 3 15.60 -2.54 -14.76
N VAL A 4 16.59 -3.05 -14.02
CA VAL A 4 16.44 -4.29 -13.26
C VAL A 4 15.93 -3.92 -11.86
N VAL A 5 14.86 -4.57 -11.43
CA VAL A 5 14.31 -4.45 -10.08
C VAL A 5 14.28 -5.82 -9.41
N GLU A 6 14.67 -5.86 -8.13
CA GLU A 6 14.59 -7.04 -7.28
C GLU A 6 13.49 -6.85 -6.25
N ILE A 7 12.66 -7.87 -6.05
CA ILE A 7 11.69 -7.89 -4.94
C ILE A 7 12.46 -8.31 -3.69
N VAL A 8 12.58 -7.40 -2.72
CA VAL A 8 13.29 -7.66 -1.46
C VAL A 8 12.35 -8.00 -0.31
N LEU A 9 11.05 -7.72 -0.48
CA LEU A 9 10.00 -8.11 0.44
C LEU A 9 8.67 -8.18 -0.31
N GLU A 10 7.88 -9.22 -0.06
CA GLU A 10 6.48 -9.32 -0.49
C GLU A 10 5.58 -9.44 0.75
N LEU A 11 4.46 -8.73 0.73
CA LEU A 11 3.47 -8.65 1.79
C LEU A 11 2.10 -9.01 1.23
N GLU A 12 1.31 -9.70 2.03
CA GLU A 12 -0.08 -10.04 1.72
C GLU A 12 -1.01 -9.27 2.67
N GLY A 13 -1.95 -8.53 2.09
CA GLY A 13 -2.99 -7.81 2.80
C GLY A 13 -4.34 -8.51 2.65
N SER A 14 -5.05 -8.72 3.75
CA SER A 14 -6.40 -9.31 3.75
C SER A 14 -7.27 -8.69 4.84
N GLY A 15 -8.57 -9.01 4.82
CA GLY A 15 -9.52 -8.54 5.85
C GLY A 15 -10.05 -7.12 5.65
N PHE A 16 -9.86 -6.54 4.46
CA PHE A 16 -10.48 -5.26 4.11
C PHE A 16 -12.00 -5.38 4.06
N ILE A 17 -12.69 -4.39 4.63
CA ILE A 17 -14.12 -4.48 5.00
C ILE A 17 -15.07 -4.71 3.82
N ASN A 18 -14.66 -4.32 2.61
CA ASN A 18 -15.50 -4.43 1.41
C ASN A 18 -14.91 -5.33 0.32
N SER A 19 -13.83 -6.05 0.61
CA SER A 19 -13.28 -7.03 -0.32
C SER A 19 -12.93 -8.29 0.46
N GLY A 20 -13.66 -9.38 0.20
CA GLY A 20 -13.18 -10.73 0.54
C GLY A 20 -11.97 -11.17 -0.29
N GLN A 21 -11.25 -10.21 -0.87
CA GLN A 21 -10.09 -10.40 -1.73
C GLN A 21 -8.83 -10.14 -0.92
N VAL A 22 -7.80 -10.87 -1.32
CA VAL A 22 -6.43 -10.72 -0.86
C VAL A 22 -5.72 -9.80 -1.85
N THR A 23 -4.97 -8.83 -1.34
CA THR A 23 -4.10 -7.97 -2.13
C THR A 23 -2.64 -8.21 -1.77
N ARG A 24 -1.72 -7.76 -2.60
CA ARG A 24 -0.29 -7.86 -2.34
C ARG A 24 0.40 -6.53 -2.53
N ALA A 25 1.53 -6.41 -1.86
CA ALA A 25 2.44 -5.29 -2.03
C ALA A 25 3.88 -5.78 -1.95
N ARG A 26 4.77 -5.10 -2.64
CA ARG A 26 6.18 -5.46 -2.77
C ARG A 26 7.04 -4.26 -2.44
N VAL A 27 8.12 -4.50 -1.71
CA VAL A 27 9.25 -3.57 -1.67
C VAL A 27 10.21 -4.02 -2.76
N VAL A 28 10.51 -3.12 -3.69
CA VAL A 28 11.43 -3.37 -4.80
C VAL A 28 12.70 -2.55 -4.64
N ARG A 29 13.83 -3.14 -4.97
CA ARG A 29 15.14 -2.48 -5.05
C ARG A 29 15.56 -2.32 -6.49
N SER A 30 15.87 -1.10 -6.89
CA SER A 30 16.38 -0.80 -8.23
C SER A 30 17.87 -1.09 -8.32
N PHE A 31 18.33 -1.66 -9.44
CA PHE A 31 19.76 -1.86 -9.74
C PHE A 31 20.25 -0.91 -10.83
N PRO A 32 21.47 -0.35 -10.72
CA PRO A 32 22.44 -0.53 -9.63
C PRO A 32 22.24 0.40 -8.43
N ASP A 33 21.31 1.36 -8.53
CA ASP A 33 21.23 2.51 -7.62
C ASP A 33 20.82 2.15 -6.18
N GLY A 34 20.28 0.95 -5.96
CA GLY A 34 19.91 0.45 -4.64
C GLY A 34 18.64 1.08 -4.06
N VAL A 35 17.97 1.96 -4.82
CA VAL A 35 16.77 2.69 -4.40
C VAL A 35 15.64 1.71 -4.07
N LEU A 36 15.06 1.86 -2.87
CA LEU A 36 13.90 1.10 -2.43
C LEU A 36 12.61 1.88 -2.70
N THR A 37 11.66 1.26 -3.38
CA THR A 37 10.32 1.80 -3.60
C THR A 37 9.26 0.74 -3.28
N CYS A 38 8.01 1.17 -3.19
CA CYS A 38 6.87 0.29 -2.96
C CYS A 38 6.08 0.08 -4.25
N GLN A 39 5.54 -1.11 -4.43
CA GLN A 39 4.56 -1.44 -5.47
C GLN A 39 3.36 -2.11 -4.79
N VAL A 40 2.15 -1.68 -5.11
CA VAL A 40 0.91 -2.27 -4.60
C VAL A 40 0.10 -2.81 -5.78
N ASP A 41 -0.55 -3.95 -5.60
CA ASP A 41 -1.34 -4.59 -6.67
C ASP A 41 -2.71 -3.91 -6.84
N ASP A 42 -3.27 -3.36 -5.76
CA ASP A 42 -4.59 -2.72 -5.73
C ASP A 42 -4.54 -1.36 -5.05
N GLY A 43 -5.43 -0.46 -5.49
CA GLY A 43 -5.59 0.85 -4.87
C GLY A 43 -7.03 1.32 -4.69
N ILE A 44 -7.21 2.25 -3.74
CA ILE A 44 -8.50 2.86 -3.41
C ILE A 44 -8.53 4.31 -3.87
N ASN A 45 -9.55 4.66 -4.66
CA ASN A 45 -9.78 6.04 -5.11
C ASN A 45 -9.77 7.04 -3.95
N GLY A 46 -8.87 8.02 -4.01
CA GLY A 46 -8.71 9.07 -2.99
C GLY A 46 -7.71 8.73 -1.88
N VAL A 47 -7.01 7.60 -1.97
CA VAL A 47 -5.89 7.25 -1.08
C VAL A 47 -4.63 7.13 -1.93
N ASN A 48 -3.63 7.95 -1.64
CA ASN A 48 -2.36 7.93 -2.35
C ASN A 48 -1.53 6.71 -1.93
N GLU A 49 -0.94 6.07 -2.95
CA GLU A 49 0.03 4.99 -2.78
C GLU A 49 1.27 5.48 -2.04
N PRO A 50 2.04 4.58 -1.41
CA PRO A 50 3.31 4.92 -0.81
C PRO A 50 4.32 5.32 -1.90
N GLU A 51 4.49 6.63 -2.08
CA GLU A 51 5.43 7.23 -3.03
C GLU A 51 6.75 7.62 -2.35
N GLY A 52 7.84 7.61 -3.12
CA GLY A 52 9.16 8.05 -2.71
C GLY A 52 10.17 6.93 -2.48
N ASP A 53 11.40 7.36 -2.23
CA ASP A 53 12.54 6.48 -1.97
C ASP A 53 12.65 6.21 -0.47
N PHE A 54 12.80 4.94 -0.10
CA PHE A 54 12.93 4.52 1.30
C PHE A 54 14.38 4.18 1.64
N GLU A 55 14.84 4.61 2.81
CA GLU A 55 16.22 4.31 3.26
C GLU A 55 16.38 2.84 3.70
N THR A 56 15.29 2.22 4.17
CA THR A 56 15.31 0.84 4.69
C THR A 56 14.08 0.06 4.25
N ILE A 57 14.23 -1.27 4.19
CA ILE A 57 13.12 -2.20 3.90
C ILE A 57 12.00 -2.06 4.96
N GLU A 58 12.37 -1.79 6.20
CA GLU A 58 11.42 -1.59 7.30
C GLU A 58 10.58 -0.32 7.11
N MET A 59 11.19 0.80 6.68
CA MET A 59 10.44 2.01 6.35
C MET A 59 9.45 1.78 5.20
N ALA A 60 9.90 1.12 4.13
CA ALA A 60 9.04 0.78 3.00
C ALA A 60 7.87 -0.13 3.41
N ARG A 61 8.15 -1.17 4.22
CA ARG A 61 7.12 -2.05 4.80
C ARG A 61 6.10 -1.26 5.61
N ASN A 62 6.55 -0.37 6.48
CA ASN A 62 5.66 0.41 7.33
C ASN A 62 4.80 1.37 6.50
N ALA A 63 5.33 1.93 5.40
CA ALA A 63 4.56 2.76 4.48
C ALA A 63 3.45 1.98 3.75
N ILE A 64 3.69 0.72 3.38
CA ILE A 64 2.66 -0.18 2.82
C ILE A 64 1.55 -0.46 3.86
N ILE A 65 1.92 -0.76 5.10
CA ILE A 65 0.95 -1.02 6.17
C ILE A 65 0.09 0.22 6.42
N GLU A 66 0.71 1.39 6.53
CA GLU A 66 -0.01 2.66 6.71
C GLU A 66 -0.94 2.96 5.53
N TYR A 67 -0.49 2.68 4.30
CA TYR A 67 -1.34 2.77 3.11
C TYR A 67 -2.60 1.91 3.23
N TRP A 68 -2.46 0.64 3.61
CA TRP A 68 -3.60 -0.26 3.79
C TRP A 68 -4.55 0.20 4.91
N ASP A 69 -4.05 0.76 6.00
CA ASP A 69 -4.89 1.35 7.05
C ASP A 69 -5.70 2.55 6.54
N ARG A 70 -5.07 3.41 5.71
CA ARG A 70 -5.76 4.53 5.04
C ARG A 70 -6.82 4.02 4.06
N CYS A 71 -6.53 2.97 3.29
CA CYS A 71 -7.48 2.32 2.40
C CYS A 71 -8.69 1.79 3.16
N ASN A 72 -8.47 1.07 4.27
CA ASN A 72 -9.54 0.53 5.10
C ASN A 72 -10.39 1.64 5.72
N THR A 73 -9.75 2.73 6.17
CA THR A 73 -10.44 3.92 6.68
C THR A 73 -11.28 4.62 5.60
N ALA A 74 -10.76 4.75 4.39
CA ALA A 74 -11.49 5.36 3.26
C ALA A 74 -12.70 4.52 2.84
N LEU A 75 -12.55 3.18 2.85
CA LEU A 75 -13.65 2.25 2.64
C LEU A 75 -14.74 2.45 3.70
N HIS A 76 -14.40 2.57 4.98
CA HIS A 76 -15.38 2.91 6.03
C HIS A 76 -16.14 4.21 5.73
N LYS A 77 -15.43 5.29 5.36
CA LYS A 77 -16.05 6.62 5.16
C LYS A 77 -17.02 6.67 3.98
N LYS A 78 -16.79 5.90 2.90
CA LYS A 78 -17.70 5.86 1.74
C LYS A 78 -19.04 5.16 2.03
N TYR A 79 -19.09 4.25 3.01
CA TYR A 79 -20.32 3.55 3.42
C TYR A 79 -20.91 4.05 4.75
N TRP A 80 -20.20 4.92 5.47
CA TRP A 80 -20.64 5.48 6.75
C TRP A 80 -21.51 6.73 6.55
N ARG A 81 -22.83 6.56 6.59
CA ARG A 81 -23.81 7.64 6.78
C ARG A 81 -24.32 7.59 8.23
N PRO A 82 -23.73 8.33 9.20
CA PRO A 82 -24.29 8.38 10.53
C PRO A 82 -25.66 9.05 10.46
N LYS A 83 -26.69 8.40 11.01
CA LYS A 83 -27.97 9.10 11.24
C LYS A 83 -27.73 10.16 12.30
N ILE A 84 -27.75 11.42 11.89
CA ILE A 84 -27.86 12.54 12.82
C ILE A 84 -29.32 12.50 13.32
N ASN A 85 -29.52 12.08 14.56
CA ASN A 85 -30.80 12.29 15.23
C ASN A 85 -30.86 13.78 15.61
N ILE A 86 -31.68 14.55 14.89
CA ILE A 86 -32.13 15.88 15.28
C ILE A 86 -33.47 15.72 15.99
#